data_AF-A0AAD7CZH4-F1
#
_entry.id   AF-A0AAD7CZH4-F1
#
_cell.length_a   1.000
_cell.length_b   1.000
_cell.length_c   1.000
_cell.angle_alpha   90.00
_cell.angle_beta   90.00
_cell.angle_gamma   90.00
#
_symmetry.space_group_name_H-M   'P 1'
#
loop_
_entity.id
_entity.type
_entity.pdbx_description
1 polymer ?
#
loop_
_entity_poly.entity_id
_entity_poly.type
_entity_poly.pdbx_seq_one_letter_code
_entity_poly.pdbx_strand_id
1 'polypeptide(L)'
;MVGCLHTKYCVTFRACALILVCLGFIFSALAGNLVGAVAMPRTLKTIFARLNIKDRFVVHPICFKCHRIFEADVGPHTFCPDCDEEIFGAPDRDEVNNEDDNIDSIFEEQDPKSSEWGKRKPYMVAPIQLLSTSLRSFFKRPGMDSAVNAWKKRKPGGGELNCMQDAEVWKTIKGPDGRPFFYSPSSEKEIRLGVSFSLDWFRPSKSSFGPSHSSGVMSFCIQNLPTSLR
;
A
#
# COMPACT_ATOMS: atom_id res chain seq x y z
N MET A 1 -9.99 5.83 18.60
CA MET A 1 -11.33 5.23 18.48
C MET A 1 -11.82 5.25 17.02
N VAL A 2 -12.06 6.41 16.41
CA VAL A 2 -12.60 6.50 15.02
C VAL A 2 -11.69 5.87 13.96
N GLY A 3 -10.36 6.03 14.07
CA GLY A 3 -9.42 5.33 13.18
C GLY A 3 -9.54 3.80 13.23
N CYS A 4 -9.83 3.23 14.41
CA CYS A 4 -10.05 1.79 14.58
C CYS A 4 -11.39 1.35 13.98
N LEU A 5 -12.43 2.19 14.07
CA LEU A 5 -13.72 1.92 13.43
C LEU A 5 -13.57 1.81 11.91
N HIS A 6 -12.82 2.72 11.31
CA HIS A 6 -12.52 2.64 9.89
C HIS A 6 -11.70 1.39 9.53
N THR A 7 -10.57 1.15 10.22
CA THR A 7 -9.65 0.06 9.85
C THR A 7 -10.18 -1.34 10.15
N LYS A 8 -11.03 -1.51 11.17
CA LYS A 8 -11.55 -2.82 11.59
C LYS A 8 -12.95 -3.12 11.08
N TYR A 9 -13.79 -2.10 10.93
CA TYR A 9 -15.21 -2.28 10.60
C TYR A 9 -15.61 -1.59 9.29
N CYS A 10 -14.64 -1.09 8.52
CA CYS A 10 -14.84 -0.48 7.19
C CYS A 10 -15.88 0.67 7.19
N VAL A 11 -15.99 1.41 8.30
CA VAL A 11 -16.87 2.58 8.40
C VAL A 11 -16.45 3.63 7.37
N THR A 12 -17.40 4.21 6.64
CA THR A 12 -17.12 5.17 5.56
C THR A 12 -16.45 6.44 6.08
N PHE A 13 -15.67 7.11 5.24
CA PHE A 13 -15.00 8.37 5.60
C PHE A 13 -15.99 9.44 6.07
N ARG A 14 -17.16 9.55 5.42
CA ARG A 14 -18.24 10.47 5.80
C ARG A 14 -18.78 10.15 7.21
N ALA A 15 -19.07 8.88 7.51
CA ALA A 15 -19.51 8.48 8.83
C ALA A 15 -18.43 8.75 9.90
N CYS A 16 -17.15 8.50 9.59
CA CYS A 16 -16.05 8.85 10.47
C CYS A 16 -15.96 10.36 10.75
N ALA A 17 -16.13 11.21 9.73
CA ALA A 17 -16.13 12.68 9.89
C ALA A 17 -17.27 13.14 10.79
N LEU A 18 -18.49 12.63 10.57
CA LEU A 18 -19.66 12.93 11.42
C LEU A 18 -19.42 12.54 12.88
N ILE A 19 -18.90 11.32 13.12
CA ILE A 19 -18.57 10.87 14.48
C ILE A 19 -17.57 11.82 15.14
N LEU A 20 -16.56 12.29 14.41
CA LEU A 20 -15.55 13.20 14.95
C LEU A 20 -16.10 14.58 15.30
N VAL A 21 -16.99 15.12 14.46
CA VAL A 21 -17.68 16.37 14.73
C VAL A 21 -18.58 16.23 15.96
N CYS A 22 -19.37 15.17 16.06
CA CYS A 22 -20.22 14.92 17.23
C CYS A 22 -19.39 14.77 18.52
N LEU A 23 -18.28 14.02 18.46
CA LEU A 23 -17.35 13.91 19.59
C LEU A 23 -16.77 15.27 19.98
N GLY A 24 -16.43 16.10 18.98
CA GLY A 24 -15.99 17.48 19.20
C GLY A 24 -17.00 18.29 20.00
N PHE A 25 -18.27 18.28 19.58
CA PHE A 25 -19.34 18.99 20.31
C PHE A 25 -19.56 18.46 21.73
N ILE A 26 -19.55 17.14 21.92
CA ILE A 26 -19.69 16.52 23.25
C ILE A 26 -18.56 16.96 24.17
N PHE A 27 -17.31 16.91 23.69
CA PHE A 27 -16.16 17.33 24.49
C PHE A 27 -16.18 18.83 24.79
N SER A 28 -16.58 19.68 23.84
CA SER A 28 -16.75 21.10 24.08
C SER A 28 -17.83 21.40 25.12
N ALA A 29 -18.94 20.67 25.10
CA ALA A 29 -20.03 20.83 26.05
C ALA A 29 -19.67 20.34 27.47
N LEU A 30 -18.92 19.23 27.58
CA LEU A 30 -18.57 18.62 28.87
C LEU A 30 -17.33 19.23 29.54
N ALA A 31 -16.34 19.66 28.76
CA ALA A 31 -15.03 20.05 29.28
C ALA A 31 -14.82 21.57 29.41
N GLY A 32 -15.83 22.40 29.15
CA GLY A 32 -15.83 23.85 29.40
C GLY A 32 -14.49 24.55 29.15
N ASN A 33 -14.17 24.86 27.88
CA ASN A 33 -12.95 25.56 27.45
C ASN A 33 -11.58 24.98 27.91
N LEU A 34 -11.52 23.87 28.66
CA LEU A 34 -10.25 23.27 29.13
C LEU A 34 -9.47 22.55 28.03
N VAL A 35 -10.09 22.28 26.88
CA VAL A 35 -9.38 21.81 25.69
C VAL A 35 -8.80 23.02 24.97
N GLY A 36 -7.69 23.54 25.51
CA GLY A 36 -6.92 24.58 24.85
C GLY A 36 -6.43 24.12 23.48
N ALA A 37 -6.85 24.83 22.43
CA ALA A 37 -6.23 25.03 21.11
C ALA A 37 -5.65 23.83 20.31
N VAL A 38 -5.72 22.58 20.76
CA VAL A 38 -5.44 21.43 19.90
C VAL A 38 -6.75 21.09 19.21
N ALA A 39 -7.00 21.77 18.07
CA ALA A 39 -8.20 21.60 17.27
C ALA A 39 -8.57 20.11 17.17
N MET A 40 -9.75 19.72 17.64
CA MET A 40 -10.24 18.33 17.52
C MET A 40 -10.14 17.89 16.05
N PRO A 41 -9.60 16.71 15.73
CA PRO A 41 -9.47 16.29 14.34
C PRO A 41 -10.87 16.10 13.75
N ARG A 42 -11.18 16.81 12.66
CA ARG A 42 -12.49 16.77 11.99
C ARG A 42 -12.56 15.75 10.86
N THR A 43 -11.41 15.31 10.36
CA THR A 43 -11.33 14.34 9.26
C THR A 43 -10.46 13.14 9.66
N LEU A 44 -10.73 12.01 9.01
CA LEU A 44 -9.92 10.80 9.19
C LEU A 44 -8.47 11.03 8.72
N LYS A 45 -8.25 11.87 7.70
CA LYS A 45 -6.92 12.29 7.24
C LYS A 45 -6.12 12.97 8.35
N THR A 46 -6.73 13.87 9.11
CA THR A 46 -6.09 14.50 10.27
C THR A 46 -5.74 13.48 11.35
N ILE A 47 -6.59 12.48 11.59
CA ILE A 47 -6.31 11.41 12.54
C ILE A 47 -5.12 10.58 12.09
N PHE A 48 -5.10 10.14 10.82
CA PHE A 48 -3.99 9.36 10.29
C PHE A 48 -2.68 10.15 10.35
N ALA A 49 -2.71 11.44 10.02
CA ALA A 49 -1.55 12.32 10.17
C ALA A 49 -1.07 12.40 11.63
N ARG A 50 -1.98 12.61 12.60
CA ARG A 50 -1.64 12.70 14.03
C ARG A 50 -1.15 11.38 14.62
N LEU A 51 -1.70 10.26 14.17
CA LEU A 51 -1.27 8.92 14.56
C LEU A 51 -0.05 8.43 13.76
N ASN A 52 0.46 9.25 12.84
CA ASN A 52 1.54 8.90 11.90
C ASN A 52 1.27 7.57 11.16
N ILE A 53 -0.01 7.30 10.87
CA ILE A 53 -0.45 6.21 10.01
C ILE A 53 -0.27 6.73 8.59
N LYS A 54 0.79 6.26 7.94
CA LYS A 54 1.11 6.61 6.56
C LYS A 54 1.05 5.37 5.71
N ASP A 55 0.48 5.53 4.52
CA ASP A 55 0.63 4.56 3.45
C ASP A 55 2.11 4.45 3.10
N ARG A 56 2.58 3.21 2.90
CA ARG A 56 3.97 2.90 2.57
C ARG A 56 4.18 2.61 1.08
N PHE A 57 3.17 2.90 0.28
CA PHE A 57 3.19 2.76 -1.16
C PHE A 57 3.30 4.13 -1.84
N VAL A 58 3.91 4.13 -3.01
CA VAL A 58 3.92 5.26 -3.94
C VAL A 58 2.82 4.99 -4.96
N VAL A 59 2.00 6.00 -5.25
CA VAL A 59 0.93 5.87 -6.24
C VAL A 59 1.52 6.21 -7.61
N HIS A 60 1.55 5.23 -8.50
CA HIS A 60 2.06 5.39 -9.85
C HIS A 60 0.90 5.47 -10.86
N PRO A 61 0.91 6.43 -11.80
CA PRO A 61 0.00 6.43 -12.93
C PRO A 61 0.23 5.21 -13.83
N ILE A 62 -0.85 4.69 -14.38
CA ILE A 62 -0.84 3.56 -15.29
C ILE A 62 -1.61 3.93 -16.56
N CYS A 63 -1.06 3.56 -17.72
CA CYS A 63 -1.83 3.63 -18.95
C CYS A 63 -3.02 2.66 -18.89
N PHE A 64 -4.25 3.18 -19.01
CA PHE A 64 -5.47 2.37 -18.95
C PHE A 64 -5.61 1.35 -20.10
N LYS A 65 -4.80 1.48 -21.17
CA LYS A 65 -4.84 0.63 -22.36
C LYS A 65 -3.79 -0.47 -22.35
N CYS A 66 -2.52 -0.14 -22.17
CA CYS A 66 -1.42 -1.12 -22.17
C CYS A 66 -0.90 -1.51 -20.77
N HIS A 67 -1.40 -0.86 -19.72
CA HIS A 67 -0.98 -1.05 -18.32
C HIS A 67 0.50 -0.74 -18.03
N ARG A 68 1.18 0.03 -18.89
CA ARG A 68 2.52 0.57 -18.59
C ARG A 68 2.46 1.49 -17.36
N ILE A 69 3.39 1.27 -16.45
CA ILE A 69 3.56 2.02 -15.20
C ILE A 69 4.49 3.21 -15.46
N PHE A 70 4.15 4.37 -14.92
CA PHE A 70 4.94 5.61 -15.03
C PHE A 70 5.51 6.02 -13.67
N GLU A 71 6.51 6.90 -13.67
CA GLU A 71 6.99 7.54 -12.45
C GLU A 71 5.89 8.39 -11.80
N ALA A 72 5.94 8.51 -10.47
CA ALA A 72 4.87 9.13 -9.69
C ALA A 72 4.76 10.66 -9.91
N ASP A 73 5.82 11.29 -10.41
CA ASP A 73 5.95 12.73 -10.66
C ASP A 73 5.77 13.12 -12.13
N VAL A 74 5.31 12.19 -12.97
CA VAL A 74 5.08 12.42 -14.40
C VAL A 74 4.01 13.50 -14.63
N GLY A 75 4.24 14.35 -15.65
CA GLY A 75 3.41 15.54 -15.90
C GLY A 75 1.99 15.22 -16.40
N PRO A 76 1.01 16.12 -16.20
CA PRO A 76 -0.42 15.90 -16.47
C PRO A 76 -0.81 15.85 -17.97
N HIS A 77 0.14 16.07 -18.88
CA HIS A 77 -0.06 16.02 -20.34
C HIS A 77 0.78 14.90 -20.97
N THR A 78 0.99 13.83 -20.22
CA THR A 78 1.83 12.71 -20.67
C THR A 78 1.02 11.74 -21.50
N PHE A 79 1.59 11.37 -22.65
CA PHE A 79 1.07 10.34 -23.54
C PHE A 79 1.85 9.05 -23.34
N CYS A 80 1.17 7.92 -23.46
CA CYS A 80 1.80 6.62 -23.37
C CYS A 80 2.65 6.37 -24.62
N PRO A 81 3.95 6.09 -24.51
CA PRO A 81 4.82 5.88 -25.67
C PRO A 81 4.48 4.61 -26.47
N ASP A 82 3.74 3.65 -25.89
CA ASP A 82 3.43 2.38 -26.57
C ASP A 82 2.08 2.40 -27.30
N CYS A 83 1.14 3.25 -26.88
CA CYS A 83 -0.21 3.28 -27.43
C CYS A 83 -0.77 4.68 -27.73
N ASP A 84 0.04 5.72 -27.51
CA ASP A 84 -0.25 7.14 -27.76
C ASP A 84 -1.51 7.69 -27.06
N GLU A 85 -1.91 7.04 -25.96
CA GLU A 85 -3.04 7.48 -25.15
C GLU A 85 -2.62 8.47 -24.07
N GLU A 86 -3.41 9.52 -23.86
CA GLU A 86 -3.22 10.45 -22.73
C GLU A 86 -3.50 9.72 -21.41
N ILE A 87 -2.55 9.78 -20.46
CA ILE A 87 -2.69 9.02 -19.20
C ILE A 87 -3.46 9.79 -18.12
N PHE A 88 -3.69 11.08 -18.31
CA PHE A 88 -4.43 11.96 -17.40
C PHE A 88 -5.65 12.56 -18.09
N GLY A 89 -6.79 12.53 -17.41
CA GLY A 89 -8.05 13.11 -17.87
C GLY A 89 -8.52 14.25 -17.00
N ALA A 90 -9.49 15.02 -17.51
CA ALA A 90 -10.33 15.83 -16.65
C ALA A 90 -11.07 14.94 -15.64
N PRO A 91 -11.42 15.43 -14.43
CA PRO A 91 -12.25 14.68 -13.51
C PRO A 91 -13.58 14.42 -14.23
N ASP A 92 -14.12 13.21 -14.06
CA ASP A 92 -15.39 12.86 -14.68
C ASP A 92 -16.45 13.88 -14.24
N ARG A 93 -17.28 14.38 -15.17
CA ARG A 93 -18.25 15.46 -14.88
C ARG A 93 -19.29 15.06 -13.82
N ASP A 94 -19.41 13.77 -13.52
CA ASP A 94 -20.28 13.22 -12.50
C ASP A 94 -19.74 13.41 -11.06
N GLU A 95 -18.46 13.74 -10.87
CA GLU A 95 -17.94 14.17 -9.55
C GLU A 95 -18.33 15.62 -9.21
N VAL A 96 -18.75 16.43 -10.19
CA VAL A 96 -19.01 17.89 -10.02
C VAL A 96 -20.51 18.22 -9.83
N ASN A 97 -21.40 17.25 -10.07
CA ASN A 97 -22.86 17.47 -10.03
C ASN A 97 -23.57 16.75 -8.86
N ASN A 98 -22.84 16.27 -7.85
CA ASN A 98 -23.52 15.84 -6.63
C ASN A 98 -23.96 17.10 -5.88
N GLU A 99 -25.26 17.40 -5.93
CA GLU A 99 -25.91 18.45 -5.13
C GLU A 99 -25.71 18.27 -3.60
N ASP A 100 -25.05 17.18 -3.18
CA ASP A 100 -24.55 16.91 -1.82
C ASP A 100 -23.29 17.74 -1.43
N ASP A 101 -22.66 18.46 -2.38
CA ASP A 101 -21.44 19.27 -2.14
C ASP A 101 -21.66 20.48 -1.23
N ASN A 102 -22.91 20.77 -0.86
CA ASN A 102 -23.22 21.89 0.04
C ASN A 102 -22.70 21.64 1.49
N ILE A 103 -22.42 20.38 1.88
CA ILE A 103 -21.84 20.06 3.20
C ILE A 103 -20.30 20.05 3.17
N ASP A 104 -19.67 19.82 2.01
CA ASP A 104 -18.21 19.88 1.88
C ASP A 104 -17.67 21.32 2.02
N SER A 105 -18.52 22.33 1.78
CA SER A 105 -18.26 23.74 2.11
C SER A 105 -17.95 24.01 3.59
N ILE A 106 -18.32 23.09 4.50
CA ILE A 106 -18.06 23.20 5.94
C ILE A 106 -16.66 22.68 6.30
N PHE A 107 -16.05 21.86 5.44
CA PHE A 107 -14.78 21.17 5.69
C PHE A 107 -13.63 21.58 4.77
N GLU A 108 -13.87 22.39 3.73
CA GLU A 108 -12.82 22.96 2.90
C GLU A 108 -12.13 24.15 3.59
N GLU A 109 -11.05 23.87 4.32
CA GLU A 109 -9.97 24.86 4.45
C GLU A 109 -9.30 25.00 3.07
N GLN A 110 -9.39 26.20 2.51
CA GLN A 110 -8.70 26.61 1.29
C GLN A 110 -7.19 26.40 1.44
N ASP A 111 -6.65 25.33 0.85
CA ASP A 111 -5.21 25.18 0.67
C ASP A 111 -4.79 26.06 -0.53
N PRO A 112 -4.02 27.15 -0.33
CA PRO A 112 -3.74 28.15 -1.38
C PRO A 112 -2.80 27.66 -2.50
N LYS A 113 -2.48 26.37 -2.54
CA LYS A 113 -1.50 25.77 -3.47
C LYS A 113 -2.12 24.85 -4.52
N SER A 114 -3.43 24.93 -4.78
CA SER A 114 -4.02 24.29 -5.96
C SER A 114 -3.76 25.11 -7.23
N SER A 115 -2.47 25.28 -7.57
CA SER A 115 -2.09 25.55 -8.95
C SER A 115 -2.57 24.39 -9.84
N GLU A 116 -2.62 24.59 -11.16
CA GLU A 116 -3.21 23.71 -12.20
C GLU A 116 -3.00 22.17 -12.06
N TRP A 117 -2.02 21.74 -11.25
CA TRP A 117 -1.84 20.39 -10.70
C TRP A 117 -3.11 19.73 -10.13
N GLY A 118 -4.09 20.52 -9.67
CA GLY A 118 -5.30 20.02 -9.02
C GLY A 118 -6.43 19.52 -9.94
N LYS A 119 -6.33 19.65 -11.27
CA LYS A 119 -7.48 19.42 -12.16
C LYS A 119 -7.42 18.16 -13.02
N ARG A 120 -6.25 17.56 -13.26
CA ARG A 120 -6.16 16.38 -14.12
C ARG A 120 -5.70 15.17 -13.33
N LYS A 121 -6.58 14.17 -13.22
CA LYS A 121 -6.32 12.92 -12.50
C LYS A 121 -5.91 11.84 -13.50
N PRO A 122 -4.96 10.96 -13.15
CA PRO A 122 -4.65 9.81 -13.97
C PRO A 122 -5.89 8.90 -14.11
N TYR A 123 -6.14 8.38 -15.31
CA TYR A 123 -7.27 7.48 -15.56
C TYR A 123 -7.18 6.18 -14.77
N MET A 124 -5.95 5.72 -14.50
CA MET A 124 -5.68 4.51 -13.73
C MET A 124 -4.42 4.72 -12.88
N VAL A 125 -4.42 4.14 -11.68
CA VAL A 125 -3.28 4.19 -10.76
C VAL A 125 -3.02 2.83 -10.13
N ALA A 126 -1.77 2.57 -9.77
CA ALA A 126 -1.43 1.50 -8.84
C ALA A 126 -0.65 2.03 -7.64
N PRO A 127 -1.10 1.72 -6.41
CA PRO A 127 -0.26 1.86 -5.23
C PRO A 127 0.80 0.75 -5.22
N ILE A 128 2.07 1.13 -5.35
CA ILE A 128 3.20 0.19 -5.41
C ILE A 128 4.16 0.45 -4.26
N GLN A 129 4.57 -0.62 -3.58
CA GLN A 129 5.70 -0.61 -2.66
C GLN A 129 6.79 -1.53 -3.19
N LEU A 130 7.95 -0.95 -3.52
CA LEU A 130 9.08 -1.72 -4.04
C LEU A 130 9.56 -2.75 -3.01
N LEU A 131 9.86 -3.97 -3.49
CA LEU A 131 10.38 -5.04 -2.65
C LEU A 131 11.68 -4.61 -1.95
N SER A 132 12.56 -3.87 -2.62
CA SER A 132 13.80 -3.35 -2.05
C SER A 132 13.56 -2.45 -0.82
N THR A 133 12.56 -1.56 -0.88
CA THR A 133 12.16 -0.69 0.23
C THR A 133 11.58 -1.51 1.39
N SER A 134 10.76 -2.51 1.08
CA SER A 134 10.22 -3.45 2.06
C SER A 134 11.31 -4.27 2.75
N LEU A 135 12.29 -4.78 1.98
CA LEU A 135 13.42 -5.56 2.49
C LEU A 135 14.30 -4.73 3.43
N ARG A 136 14.54 -3.45 3.12
CA ARG A 136 15.30 -2.56 4.02
C ARG A 136 14.62 -2.43 5.39
N SER A 137 13.30 -2.25 5.41
CA SER A 137 12.54 -2.18 6.67
C SER A 137 12.48 -3.53 7.38
N PHE A 138 12.41 -4.62 6.61
CA PHE A 138 12.39 -5.99 7.10
C PHE A 138 13.68 -6.33 7.86
N PHE A 139 14.86 -6.04 7.31
CA PHE A 139 16.16 -6.32 7.93
C PHE A 139 16.54 -5.36 9.05
N LYS A 140 15.92 -4.18 9.14
CA LYS A 140 16.08 -3.31 10.33
C LYS A 140 15.55 -3.94 11.62
N ARG A 141 14.74 -5.00 11.54
CA ARG A 141 14.22 -5.70 12.72
C ARG A 141 15.31 -6.59 13.33
N PRO A 142 15.54 -6.50 14.64
CA PRO A 142 16.60 -7.28 15.29
C PRO A 142 16.36 -8.78 15.11
N GLY A 143 17.44 -9.52 14.83
CA GLY A 143 17.43 -10.97 14.68
C GLY A 143 16.99 -11.48 13.29
N MET A 144 16.62 -10.58 12.37
CA MET A 144 16.08 -11.00 11.07
C MET A 144 17.15 -11.62 10.15
N ASP A 145 18.38 -11.12 10.16
CA ASP A 145 19.51 -11.71 9.44
C ASP A 145 19.78 -13.16 9.86
N SER A 146 19.73 -13.41 11.17
CA SER A 146 19.87 -14.75 11.75
C SER A 146 18.69 -15.65 11.36
N ALA A 147 17.46 -15.13 11.42
CA ALA A 147 16.26 -15.90 11.05
C ALA A 147 16.29 -16.32 9.57
N VAL A 148 16.67 -15.41 8.67
CA VAL A 148 16.79 -15.68 7.24
C VAL A 148 17.97 -16.61 6.90
N ASN A 149 18.99 -16.72 7.75
CA ASN A 149 20.08 -17.67 7.58
C ASN A 149 19.86 -19.00 8.31
N ALA A 150 18.84 -19.11 9.16
CA ALA A 150 18.59 -20.29 9.99
C ALA A 150 18.44 -21.58 9.15
N TRP A 151 17.89 -21.46 7.94
CA TRP A 151 17.73 -22.60 7.03
C TRP A 151 19.05 -23.28 6.66
N LYS A 152 20.20 -22.56 6.68
CA LYS A 152 21.52 -23.14 6.37
C LYS A 152 21.92 -24.25 7.34
N LYS A 153 21.46 -24.16 8.59
CA LYS A 153 21.73 -25.14 9.66
C LYS A 153 20.71 -26.28 9.68
N ARG A 154 19.67 -26.20 8.85
CA ARG A 154 18.60 -27.19 8.84
C ARG A 154 19.09 -28.47 8.17
N LYS A 155 18.82 -29.61 8.80
CA LYS A 155 19.00 -30.92 8.19
C LYS A 155 17.74 -31.27 7.37
N PRO A 156 17.87 -31.70 6.10
CA PRO A 156 16.73 -32.17 5.33
C PRO A 156 16.03 -33.34 6.06
N GLY A 157 14.70 -33.34 6.08
CA GLY A 157 13.92 -34.50 6.52
C GLY A 157 14.10 -35.63 5.51
N GLY A 158 14.19 -36.88 5.98
CA GLY A 158 14.51 -38.06 5.17
C GLY A 158 13.46 -38.39 4.10
N GLY A 159 13.45 -37.65 2.99
CA GLY A 159 12.61 -37.88 1.81
C GLY A 159 11.31 -37.05 1.74
N GLU A 160 10.86 -36.47 2.85
CA GLU A 160 9.64 -35.65 2.90
C GLU A 160 9.91 -34.17 2.62
N LEU A 161 9.09 -33.56 1.76
CA LEU A 161 9.16 -32.14 1.41
C LEU A 161 8.25 -31.33 2.33
N ASN A 162 8.82 -30.72 3.38
CA ASN A 162 8.05 -30.00 4.40
C ASN A 162 8.05 -28.48 4.17
N CYS A 163 8.98 -27.97 3.37
CA CYS A 163 9.06 -26.56 3.03
C CYS A 163 9.78 -26.34 1.69
N MET A 164 9.76 -25.10 1.19
CA MET A 164 10.40 -24.75 -0.08
C MET A 164 11.90 -25.08 -0.13
N GLN A 165 12.58 -25.07 1.01
CA GLN A 165 14.00 -25.45 1.12
C GLN A 165 14.27 -26.93 0.84
N ASP A 166 13.27 -27.79 0.98
CA ASP A 166 13.40 -29.22 0.68
C ASP A 166 13.29 -29.48 -0.83
N ALA A 167 12.69 -28.55 -1.58
CA ALA A 167 12.46 -28.70 -3.01
C ALA A 167 13.78 -28.83 -3.78
N GLU A 168 13.77 -29.62 -4.85
CA GLU A 168 14.93 -29.81 -5.72
C GLU A 168 15.46 -28.49 -6.26
N VAL A 169 14.56 -27.58 -6.67
CA VAL A 169 14.92 -26.26 -7.19
C VAL A 169 15.76 -25.47 -6.18
N TRP A 170 15.45 -25.50 -4.88
CA TRP A 170 16.26 -24.81 -3.87
C TRP A 170 17.70 -25.35 -3.79
N LYS A 171 17.88 -26.63 -4.10
CA LYS A 171 19.17 -27.33 -4.05
C LYS A 171 19.98 -27.14 -5.34
N THR A 172 19.31 -27.06 -6.48
CA THR A 172 19.96 -27.14 -7.81
C THR A 172 19.96 -25.83 -8.59
N ILE A 173 19.13 -24.85 -8.23
CA ILE A 173 19.04 -23.57 -8.96
C ILE A 173 20.42 -22.93 -9.03
N LYS A 174 20.82 -22.54 -10.24
CA LYS A 174 22.16 -21.98 -10.50
C LYS A 174 22.13 -20.45 -10.35
N GLY A 175 23.19 -19.90 -9.76
CA GLY A 175 23.45 -18.47 -9.79
C GLY A 175 24.09 -18.03 -11.11
N PRO A 176 24.38 -16.73 -11.25
CA PRO A 176 25.08 -16.18 -12.42
C PRO A 176 26.47 -16.78 -12.67
N ASP A 177 27.09 -17.35 -11.63
CA ASP A 177 28.38 -18.05 -11.68
C ASP A 177 28.26 -19.51 -12.16
N GLY A 178 27.05 -19.97 -12.47
CA GLY A 178 26.75 -21.36 -12.87
C GLY A 178 26.78 -22.36 -11.71
N ARG A 179 27.08 -21.92 -10.48
CA ARG A 179 27.13 -22.76 -9.27
C ARG A 179 25.77 -22.75 -8.55
N PRO A 180 25.48 -23.70 -7.66
CA PRO A 180 24.24 -23.69 -6.88
C PRO A 180 24.07 -22.37 -6.11
N PHE A 181 22.98 -21.65 -6.38
CA PHE A 181 22.71 -20.33 -5.82
C PHE A 181 22.67 -20.38 -4.29
N PHE A 182 21.98 -21.34 -3.66
CA PHE A 182 21.88 -21.35 -2.20
C PHE A 182 23.08 -21.99 -1.49
N TYR A 183 23.83 -22.86 -2.16
CA TYR A 183 24.89 -23.70 -1.54
C TYR A 183 26.32 -23.39 -2.03
N SER A 184 26.52 -22.41 -2.91
CA SER A 184 27.86 -22.01 -3.38
C SER A 184 28.67 -21.36 -2.25
N PRO A 185 30.00 -21.54 -2.15
CA PRO A 185 30.83 -21.00 -1.06
C PRO A 185 30.69 -19.49 -0.81
N SER A 186 30.30 -18.72 -1.84
CA SER A 186 30.02 -17.28 -1.70
C SER A 186 28.77 -16.98 -0.86
N SER A 187 27.86 -17.93 -0.67
CA SER A 187 26.66 -17.76 0.17
C SER A 187 26.97 -17.53 1.65
N GLU A 188 28.20 -17.79 2.10
CA GLU A 188 28.61 -17.50 3.48
C GLU A 188 28.87 -16.01 3.72
N LYS A 189 29.15 -15.23 2.66
CA LYS A 189 29.47 -13.81 2.75
C LYS A 189 28.28 -12.89 2.48
N GLU A 190 27.14 -13.43 2.04
CA GLU A 190 25.95 -12.65 1.67
C GLU A 190 24.65 -13.36 2.04
N ILE A 191 23.55 -12.60 2.10
CA ILE A 191 22.21 -13.14 2.30
C ILE A 191 21.58 -13.41 0.93
N ARG A 192 21.27 -14.68 0.66
CA ARG A 192 20.54 -15.12 -0.53
C ARG A 192 19.09 -15.41 -0.18
N LEU A 193 18.18 -14.72 -0.85
CA LEU A 193 16.75 -14.79 -0.57
C LEU A 193 16.03 -15.61 -1.65
N GLY A 194 15.30 -16.63 -1.21
CA GLY A 194 14.19 -17.19 -1.98
C GLY A 194 12.93 -16.39 -1.68
N VAL A 195 12.34 -15.81 -2.71
CA VAL A 195 11.11 -15.01 -2.61
C VAL A 195 10.05 -15.66 -3.48
N SER A 196 8.88 -15.93 -2.89
CA SER A 196 7.69 -16.29 -3.67
C SER A 196 6.87 -15.05 -3.95
N PHE A 197 6.30 -15.02 -5.15
CA PHE A 197 5.41 -13.97 -5.62
C PHE A 197 4.00 -14.54 -5.75
N SER A 198 3.03 -13.90 -5.12
CA SER A 198 1.62 -14.26 -5.24
C SER A 198 0.83 -13.05 -5.73
N LEU A 199 -0.01 -13.28 -6.74
CA LEU A 199 -0.91 -12.28 -7.31
C LEU A 199 -2.32 -12.84 -7.26
N ASP A 200 -3.22 -12.12 -6.61
CA ASP A 200 -4.65 -12.43 -6.56
C ASP A 200 -5.44 -11.26 -7.16
N TRP A 201 -6.49 -11.56 -7.91
CA TRP A 201 -7.31 -10.59 -8.60
C TRP A 201 -8.77 -10.87 -8.34
N PHE A 202 -9.49 -9.87 -7.84
CA PHE A 202 -10.91 -9.98 -7.65
C PHE A 202 -11.63 -8.78 -8.28
N ARG A 203 -12.82 -9.07 -8.80
CA ARG A 203 -13.75 -8.05 -9.24
C ARG A 203 -14.86 -7.97 -8.19
N PRO A 204 -14.86 -6.95 -7.31
CA PRO A 204 -15.92 -6.80 -6.33
C PRO A 204 -17.27 -6.68 -7.05
N SER A 205 -18.31 -7.31 -6.49
CA SER A 205 -19.67 -7.19 -7.01
C SER A 205 -20.14 -5.74 -6.86
N LYS A 206 -20.91 -5.31 -7.86
CA LYS A 206 -21.41 -3.93 -8.00
C LYS A 206 -22.28 -3.60 -6.79
N SER A 207 -21.88 -2.66 -5.96
CA SER A 207 -22.80 -1.92 -5.09
C SER A 207 -22.93 -0.50 -5.62
N SER A 208 -24.10 0.12 -5.45
CA SER A 208 -24.35 1.51 -5.81
C SER A 208 -23.50 2.52 -5.00
N PHE A 209 -22.73 2.04 -4.02
CA PHE A 209 -21.97 2.87 -3.08
C PHE A 209 -20.45 2.67 -3.20
N GLY A 210 -19.98 1.83 -4.13
CA GLY A 210 -18.57 1.50 -4.32
C GLY A 210 -18.09 1.82 -5.73
N PRO A 211 -16.91 2.44 -5.90
CA PRO A 211 -16.34 2.68 -7.22
C PRO A 211 -16.08 1.35 -7.95
N SER A 212 -16.39 1.31 -9.24
CA SER A 212 -16.33 0.09 -10.07
C SER A 212 -14.92 -0.19 -10.57
N HIS A 213 -14.01 -0.57 -9.68
CA HIS A 213 -12.64 -0.92 -10.05
C HIS A 213 -12.31 -2.39 -9.71
N SER A 214 -11.63 -3.05 -10.65
CA SER A 214 -11.00 -4.35 -10.37
C SER A 214 -9.86 -4.12 -9.41
N SER A 215 -9.74 -4.95 -8.37
CA SER A 215 -8.68 -4.83 -7.38
C SER A 215 -7.80 -6.07 -7.42
N GLY A 216 -6.49 -5.85 -7.44
CA GLY A 216 -5.49 -6.90 -7.40
C GLY A 216 -4.56 -6.71 -6.22
N VAL A 217 -4.25 -7.80 -5.52
CA VAL A 217 -3.26 -7.80 -4.44
C VAL A 217 -2.03 -8.58 -4.88
N MET A 218 -0.90 -7.89 -4.84
CA MET A 218 0.40 -8.44 -5.14
C MET A 218 1.19 -8.57 -3.82
N SER A 219 1.72 -9.76 -3.53
CA SER A 219 2.44 -10.02 -2.29
C SER A 219 3.72 -10.83 -2.51
N PHE A 220 4.71 -10.56 -1.66
CA PHE A 220 5.98 -11.27 -1.63
C PHE A 220 6.14 -11.97 -0.28
N CYS A 221 6.59 -13.23 -0.28
CA CYS A 221 6.92 -13.96 0.94
C CYS A 221 8.37 -14.45 0.88
N ILE A 222 9.12 -14.25 1.98
CA ILE A 222 10.52 -14.68 2.11
C ILE A 222 10.53 -16.13 2.57
N GLN A 223 10.86 -17.02 1.64
CA GLN A 223 10.80 -18.46 1.86
C GLN A 223 11.89 -18.96 2.81
N ASN A 224 13.00 -18.23 2.94
CA ASN A 224 14.10 -18.55 3.86
C ASN A 224 13.66 -18.68 5.32
N LEU A 225 12.62 -17.96 5.72
CA LEU A 225 12.18 -17.92 7.11
C LEU A 225 11.61 -19.27 7.56
N PRO A 226 11.73 -19.60 8.85
CA PRO A 226 10.95 -20.67 9.47
C PRO A 226 9.45 -20.43 9.27
N THR A 227 8.66 -21.50 9.19
CA THR A 227 7.20 -21.40 8.97
C THR A 227 6.48 -20.49 9.96
N SER A 228 6.94 -20.43 11.22
CA SER A 228 6.38 -19.54 12.25
C SER A 228 6.60 -18.04 12.02
N LEU A 229 7.48 -17.68 11.10
CA LEU A 229 7.86 -16.29 10.80
C LEU A 229 7.53 -15.86 9.36
N ARG A 230 6.88 -16.73 8.57
CA ARG A 230 6.46 -16.42 7.20
C ARG A 230 5.17 -15.62 7.16
#